data_AF-C1DT00-F1
#
_entry.id   AF-C1DT00-F1
#
_cell.length_a   1.000
_cell.length_b   1.000
_cell.length_c   1.000
_cell.angle_alpha   90.00
_cell.angle_beta   90.00
_cell.angle_gamma   90.00
#
_symmetry.space_group_name_H-M   'P 1'
#
loop_
_entity.id
_entity.type
_entity.pdbx_description
1 polymer ?
#
loop_
_entity_poly.entity_id
_entity_poly.type
_entity_poly.pdbx_seq_one_letter_code
_entity_poly.pdbx_strand_id
1 'polypeptide(L)'
;MNETLVDRRKKYFASLFSIFIWFAVLILLRVPLNPNFSFFSPAFLVILLTAFIPSLLIFKKKSNYNLTLILAYIPALVGFITSIIFNNSVYFLISFPIFLLGYIIIFPKR
;
A
#
# COMPACT_ATOMS: atom_id res chain seq x y z
N MET A 1 9.87 28.62 -5.98
CA MET A 1 9.55 27.17 -5.98
C MET A 1 8.05 27.05 -5.77
N ASN A 2 7.32 26.22 -6.53
CA ASN A 2 5.85 26.13 -6.40
C ASN A 2 5.48 25.52 -5.04
N GLU A 3 4.89 26.30 -4.12
CA GLU A 3 4.56 25.85 -2.74
C GLU A 3 3.67 24.59 -2.75
N THR A 4 2.73 24.52 -3.70
CA THR A 4 1.83 23.37 -3.84
C THR A 4 2.58 22.07 -4.19
N LEU A 5 3.65 22.17 -4.98
CA LEU A 5 4.50 21.02 -5.32
C LEU A 5 5.28 20.53 -4.09
N VAL A 6 5.80 21.47 -3.30
CA VAL A 6 6.55 21.18 -2.08
C VAL A 6 5.67 20.43 -1.08
N ASP A 7 4.44 20.89 -0.88
CA ASP A 7 3.49 20.22 0.02
C ASP A 7 3.08 18.83 -0.48
N ARG A 8 2.90 18.65 -1.78
CA ARG A 8 2.66 17.32 -2.37
C ARG A 8 3.83 16.37 -2.10
N ARG A 9 5.07 16.84 -2.30
CA ARG A 9 6.29 16.05 -2.01
C ARG A 9 6.42 15.69 -0.53
N LYS A 10 6.11 16.62 0.38
CA LYS A 10 6.10 16.35 1.83
C LYS A 10 5.11 15.25 2.17
N LYS A 11 3.86 15.34 1.69
CA LYS A 11 2.82 14.33 1.92
C LYS A 11 3.19 12.97 1.32
N TYR A 12 3.72 12.97 0.10
CA TYR A 12 4.25 11.78 -0.54
C TYR A 12 5.30 11.09 0.32
N PHE A 13 6.32 11.83 0.76
CA PHE A 13 7.39 11.26 1.56
C PHE A 13 6.88 10.76 2.92
N ALA A 14 6.01 11.53 3.58
CA ALA A 14 5.43 11.16 4.87
C ALA A 14 4.65 9.84 4.79
N SER A 15 3.83 9.66 3.75
CA SER A 15 3.04 8.43 3.60
C SER A 15 3.86 7.26 3.04
N LEU A 16 4.92 7.50 2.26
CA LEU A 16 5.89 6.46 1.93
C LEU A 16 6.59 5.97 3.21
N PHE A 17 7.02 6.90 4.07
CA PHE A 17 7.74 6.58 5.30
C PHE A 17 6.84 5.89 6.33
N SER A 18 5.56 6.26 6.41
CA SER A 18 4.63 5.65 7.38
C SER A 18 4.45 4.15 7.20
N ILE A 19 4.72 3.61 6.00
CA ILE A 19 4.66 2.17 5.73
C ILE A 19 5.66 1.36 6.57
N PHE A 20 6.81 1.95 6.92
CA PHE A 20 7.83 1.28 7.72
C PHE A 20 7.39 1.05 9.16
N ILE A 21 6.48 1.90 9.67
CA ILE A 21 5.86 1.71 10.99
C ILE A 21 5.13 0.36 11.02
N TRP A 22 4.60 -0.09 9.89
CA TRP A 22 3.76 -1.28 9.82
C TRP A 22 4.58 -2.55 9.83
N PHE A 23 5.74 -2.53 9.15
CA PHE A 23 6.76 -3.55 9.32
C PHE A 23 7.16 -3.67 10.80
N ALA A 24 7.44 -2.54 11.45
CA ALA A 24 7.80 -2.53 12.87
C ALA A 24 6.69 -3.11 13.75
N VAL A 25 5.42 -2.77 13.50
CA VAL A 25 4.28 -3.32 14.24
C VAL A 25 4.13 -4.83 14.03
N LEU A 26 4.25 -5.33 12.80
CA LEU A 26 4.20 -6.79 12.54
C LEU A 26 5.31 -7.55 13.29
N ILE A 27 6.51 -6.97 13.36
CA ILE A 27 7.65 -7.52 14.11
C ILE A 27 7.35 -7.51 15.62
N LEU A 28 6.86 -6.40 16.17
CA LEU A 28 6.50 -6.28 17.58
C LEU A 28 5.39 -7.25 17.99
N LEU A 29 4.40 -7.45 17.14
CA LEU A 29 3.32 -8.43 17.31
C LEU A 29 3.77 -9.88 17.07
N ARG A 30 5.03 -10.09 16.64
CA ARG A 30 5.61 -11.41 16.32
C ARG A 30 4.78 -12.19 15.29
N VAL A 31 4.20 -11.50 14.31
CA VAL A 31 3.44 -12.14 13.23
C VAL A 31 4.43 -12.98 12.41
N PRO A 32 4.27 -14.32 12.35
CA PRO A 32 5.24 -15.18 11.71
C PRO A 32 5.25 -14.97 10.19
N LEU A 33 6.37 -15.27 9.57
CA LEU A 33 6.49 -15.32 8.12
C LEU A 33 6.39 -16.78 7.68
N ASN A 34 5.22 -17.20 7.20
CA ASN A 34 4.98 -18.56 6.76
C ASN A 34 4.83 -18.61 5.22
N PRO A 35 5.78 -19.20 4.48
CA PRO A 35 5.71 -19.28 3.03
C PRO A 35 4.61 -20.21 2.51
N ASN A 36 3.97 -21.01 3.38
CA ASN A 36 2.83 -21.84 3.01
C ASN A 36 1.56 -21.00 2.89
N PHE A 37 1.37 -20.38 1.72
CA PHE A 37 0.14 -19.68 1.36
C PHE A 37 -0.41 -20.20 0.03
N SER A 38 -1.74 -20.23 -0.10
CA SER A 38 -2.39 -20.57 -1.36
C SER A 38 -2.72 -19.28 -2.14
N PHE A 39 -2.37 -19.25 -3.43
CA PHE A 39 -2.79 -18.21 -4.37
C PHE A 39 -4.32 -18.15 -4.53
N PHE A 40 -5.03 -19.23 -4.22
CA PHE A 40 -6.49 -19.27 -4.23
C PHE A 40 -7.10 -18.99 -2.85
N SER A 41 -6.30 -18.57 -1.87
CA SER A 41 -6.83 -18.20 -0.56
C SER A 41 -7.72 -16.96 -0.65
N PRO A 42 -8.79 -16.86 0.17
CA PRO A 42 -9.61 -15.66 0.25
C PRO A 42 -8.80 -14.40 0.54
N ALA A 43 -7.75 -14.51 1.37
CA ALA A 43 -6.83 -13.42 1.68
C ALA A 43 -6.10 -12.89 0.44
N PHE A 44 -5.62 -13.77 -0.44
CA PHE A 44 -4.95 -13.38 -1.66
C PHE A 44 -5.90 -12.68 -2.64
N LEU A 45 -7.13 -13.19 -2.80
CA LEU A 45 -8.15 -12.56 -3.65
C LEU A 45 -8.50 -11.14 -3.16
N VAL A 46 -8.60 -10.94 -1.84
CA VAL A 46 -8.85 -9.61 -1.26
C VAL A 46 -7.69 -8.65 -1.57
N ILE A 47 -6.43 -9.09 -1.42
CA ILE A 47 -5.26 -8.28 -1.77
C ILE A 47 -5.26 -7.93 -3.26
N LEU A 48 -5.60 -8.88 -4.13
CA LEU A 48 -5.58 -8.68 -5.57
C LEU A 48 -6.70 -7.72 -6.05
N LEU A 49 -7.90 -7.84 -5.50
CA LEU A 49 -9.01 -6.92 -5.78
C LEU A 49 -8.70 -5.49 -5.30
N THR A 50 -8.15 -5.38 -4.09
CA THR A 50 -7.79 -4.08 -3.50
C THR A 50 -6.53 -3.47 -4.14
N ALA A 51 -5.78 -4.24 -4.91
CA ALA A 51 -4.71 -3.77 -5.79
C ALA A 51 -5.23 -3.23 -7.13
N PHE A 52 -6.17 -3.95 -7.74
CA PHE A 52 -6.67 -3.65 -9.09
C PHE A 52 -7.60 -2.44 -9.13
N ILE A 53 -8.46 -2.27 -8.12
CA ILE A 53 -9.45 -1.19 -8.10
C ILE A 53 -8.79 0.19 -7.99
N PRO A 54 -7.85 0.43 -7.05
CA PRO A 54 -7.19 1.74 -6.94
C PRO A 54 -6.32 2.05 -8.16
N SER A 55 -5.61 1.06 -8.71
CA SER A 55 -4.74 1.26 -9.87
C SER A 55 -5.53 1.68 -11.13
N LEU A 56 -6.72 1.10 -11.37
CA LEU A 56 -7.61 1.54 -12.45
C LEU A 56 -8.13 2.97 -12.24
N LEU A 57 -8.48 3.33 -11.01
CA LEU A 57 -8.96 4.68 -10.67
C LEU A 57 -7.85 5.75 -10.80
N ILE A 58 -6.61 5.40 -10.44
CA ILE A 58 -5.43 6.26 -10.62
C ILE A 58 -5.15 6.50 -12.10
N PHE A 59 -5.31 5.47 -12.95
CA PHE A 59 -5.03 5.55 -14.39
C PHE A 59 -6.03 6.43 -15.16
N LYS A 60 -7.31 6.47 -14.74
CA LYS A 60 -8.37 7.26 -15.41
C LYS A 60 -8.34 8.78 -15.16
N LYS A 61 -7.34 9.30 -14.43
CA LYS A 61 -6.98 10.73 -14.25
C LYS A 61 -8.14 11.75 -14.27
N LYS A 62 -8.65 12.07 -13.07
CA LYS A 62 -9.08 13.43 -12.63
C LYS A 62 -9.23 13.53 -11.10
N SER A 63 -8.57 12.63 -10.36
CA SER A 63 -8.75 12.53 -8.91
C SER A 63 -7.85 13.51 -8.16
N ASN A 64 -8.35 14.03 -7.04
CA ASN A 64 -7.61 14.85 -6.09
C ASN A 64 -6.32 14.12 -5.66
N TYR A 65 -5.18 14.83 -5.60
CA TYR A 65 -3.88 14.25 -5.23
C TYR A 65 -3.92 13.54 -3.87
N ASN A 66 -4.60 14.12 -2.88
CA ASN A 66 -4.74 13.51 -1.56
C ASN A 66 -5.52 12.18 -1.64
N LEU A 67 -6.59 12.14 -2.44
CA LEU A 67 -7.39 10.92 -2.65
C LEU A 67 -6.56 9.84 -3.36
N THR A 68 -5.77 10.25 -4.34
CA THR A 68 -4.88 9.36 -5.09
C THR A 68 -3.80 8.76 -4.19
N LEU A 69 -3.23 9.54 -3.27
CA LEU A 69 -2.31 9.07 -2.24
C LEU A 69 -2.95 8.02 -1.33
N ILE A 70 -4.16 8.30 -0.83
CA ILE A 70 -4.91 7.35 0.03
C ILE A 70 -5.18 6.05 -0.73
N LEU A 71 -5.67 6.15 -1.97
CA LEU A 71 -5.94 4.99 -2.83
C LEU A 71 -4.69 4.14 -3.06
N ALA A 72 -3.54 4.78 -3.32
CA ALA A 72 -2.27 4.08 -3.48
C ALA A 72 -1.80 3.38 -2.18
N TYR A 73 -2.25 3.86 -1.02
CA TYR A 73 -1.92 3.30 0.30
C TYR A 73 -2.79 2.08 0.68
N ILE A 74 -3.98 1.94 0.09
CA ILE A 74 -4.94 0.86 0.39
C ILE A 74 -4.33 -0.54 0.28
N PRO A 75 -3.57 -0.92 -0.77
CA PRO A 75 -3.02 -2.26 -0.87
C PRO A 75 -2.18 -2.63 0.34
N ALA A 76 -1.36 -1.71 0.83
CA ALA A 76 -0.57 -1.96 2.02
C ALA A 76 -1.44 -2.06 3.27
N LEU A 77 -2.44 -1.18 3.43
CA LEU A 77 -3.51 -1.25 4.46
C LEU A 77 -4.14 -2.62 4.56
N VAL A 78 -4.58 -3.12 3.42
CA VAL A 78 -5.20 -4.41 3.33
C VAL A 78 -4.19 -5.52 3.65
N GLY A 79 -2.98 -5.47 3.09
CA GLY A 79 -1.94 -6.46 3.36
C GLY A 79 -1.53 -6.57 4.83
N PHE A 80 -1.52 -5.45 5.56
CA PHE A 80 -1.21 -5.43 6.99
C PHE A 80 -2.35 -6.03 7.81
N ILE A 81 -3.58 -5.60 7.53
CA ILE A 81 -4.77 -6.13 8.22
C ILE A 81 -4.89 -7.63 7.98
N THR A 82 -4.74 -8.10 6.74
CA THR A 82 -4.77 -9.53 6.43
C THR A 82 -3.61 -10.28 7.08
N SER A 83 -2.43 -9.68 7.18
CA SER A 83 -1.31 -10.31 7.90
C SER A 83 -1.61 -10.55 9.37
N ILE A 84 -2.30 -9.62 10.03
CA ILE A 84 -2.72 -9.77 11.43
C ILE A 84 -3.83 -10.81 11.54
N ILE A 85 -4.89 -10.69 10.73
CA ILE A 85 -6.06 -11.58 10.80
C ILE A 85 -5.68 -13.05 10.52
N PHE A 86 -4.86 -13.29 9.51
CA PHE A 86 -4.44 -14.64 9.12
C PHE A 86 -3.11 -15.05 9.77
N ASN A 87 -2.59 -14.23 10.69
CA ASN A 87 -1.34 -14.45 11.42
C ASN A 87 -0.17 -14.87 10.50
N ASN A 88 0.01 -14.17 9.39
CA ASN A 88 1.08 -14.45 8.43
C ASN A 88 1.53 -13.17 7.71
N SER A 89 2.76 -12.75 7.95
CA SER A 89 3.33 -11.51 7.40
C SER A 89 3.61 -11.56 5.89
N VAL A 90 3.53 -12.74 5.26
CA VAL A 90 3.65 -12.89 3.80
C VAL A 90 2.60 -12.07 3.05
N TYR A 91 1.39 -11.93 3.61
CA TYR A 91 0.33 -11.15 2.99
C TYR A 91 0.70 -9.68 2.83
N PHE A 92 1.38 -9.09 3.82
CA PHE A 92 1.90 -7.74 3.74
C PHE A 92 3.04 -7.65 2.72
N LEU A 93 3.92 -8.65 2.71
CA LEU A 93 5.06 -8.71 1.79
C LEU A 93 4.63 -8.77 0.31
N ILE A 94 3.54 -9.48 0.00
CA ILE A 94 2.94 -9.52 -1.34
C ILE A 94 2.26 -8.19 -1.69
N SER A 95 1.61 -7.54 -0.73
CA SER A 95 0.93 -6.27 -0.95
C SER A 95 1.89 -5.09 -1.18
N PHE A 96 3.11 -5.19 -0.64
CA PHE A 96 4.07 -4.09 -0.62
C PHE A 96 4.55 -3.66 -2.03
N PRO A 97 4.92 -4.58 -2.95
CA PRO A 97 5.22 -4.21 -4.34
C PRO A 97 4.08 -3.47 -5.05
N ILE A 98 2.84 -3.86 -4.77
CA ILE A 98 1.64 -3.24 -5.38
C ILE A 98 1.49 -1.80 -4.89
N PHE A 99 1.60 -1.60 -3.57
CA PHE A 99 1.65 -0.27 -2.97
C PHE A 99 2.74 0.59 -3.62
N LEU A 100 3.95 0.03 -3.76
CA LEU A 100 5.12 0.75 -4.28
C LEU A 100 4.94 1.14 -5.76
N LEU A 101 4.33 0.27 -6.59
CA LEU A 101 3.95 0.60 -7.96
C LEU A 101 2.95 1.76 -8.02
N GLY A 102 1.90 1.71 -7.19
CA GLY A 102 0.95 2.82 -7.06
C GLY A 102 1.65 4.13 -6.67
N TYR A 103 2.61 4.03 -5.74
CA TYR A 103 3.42 5.14 -5.28
C TYR A 103 4.37 5.72 -6.33
N ILE A 104 4.93 4.90 -7.22
CA ILE A 104 5.77 5.36 -8.34
C ILE A 104 4.93 6.15 -9.35
N ILE A 105 3.69 5.70 -9.63
CA ILE A 105 2.80 6.33 -10.60
C ILE A 105 2.40 7.74 -10.16
N ILE A 106 2.17 7.95 -8.86
CA ILE A 106 1.70 9.23 -8.30
C ILE A 106 2.82 10.22 -7.95
N PHE A 107 4.08 9.89 -8.29
CA PHE A 107 5.23 10.71 -7.93
C PHE A 107 5.09 12.15 -8.49
N PRO A 108 5.15 13.20 -7.64
CA PRO A 108 4.99 14.59 -8.06
C PRO A 108 6.24 15.11 -8.81
N LYS A 109 6.23 14.96 -10.15
CA LYS A 109 7.36 15.29 -11.04
C LYS A 109 7.50 16.79 -11.36
N ARG A 110 6.41 17.55 -11.46
CA ARG A 110 6.39 18.97 -11.88
C ARG A 110 5.22 19.73 -11.27
#